data_AF-A0A396QDW8-F1
#
_entry.id   AF-A0A396QDW8-F1
#
_cell.length_a   1.000
_cell.length_b   1.000
_cell.length_c   1.000
_cell.angle_alpha   90.00
_cell.angle_beta   90.00
_cell.angle_gamma   90.00
#
_symmetry.space_group_name_H-M   'P 1'
#
loop_
_entity.id
_entity.type
_entity.pdbx_description
1 polymer ?
#
loop_
_entity_poly.entity_id
_entity_poly.type
_entity_poly.pdbx_seq_one_letter_code
_entity_poly.pdbx_strand_id
1 'polypeptide(L)'
;MEARRKKRRKTPVLARLLAVLLAFAMLADPASVFVTEVLAASVENPWDGQTLTAPATDEDGTYLIGTGAELAWFAAEVNSGRGEINGRLTDYIYLNDYNTAYNWTMIGDTEENPYRGNFDGNGQKVVYMRAEITMDDPERRFAGLFGVIDGGTVQNVTVLGKVIQGYGNYGSEDSNDQLRAGSGGIAGYLKSGQIINCVNYARTTMDGEAMYRNSGGIVGICQGLVMHCENQGKLSTTVSMAQNHIGGIAGLLYGVNAQAVNCANYATVQGYLCVGGIAGAVKSGAEINSSCNYGDVKGNSLLGGIAGRVSATGIYSNGTAKECAVRNVYNLGNISGYGTGGGTEMGGIAGQVGYENWTQQTLPPMPVIENAYSATNYANTGYVRRGAVIGYLLSGSYGTVYGRSVTGNFLNVVGATNSSATQILGEARMLTEEEMKSEVMVYKLGSAFTMATSYDTENDGYPKLVWQGLSSGLLTQIDQAQLELNAWLSEVNRKKYGKNYSQIEAWCRPTRKSWGP
;
A
#
# COMPACT_ATOMS: atom_id res chain seq x y z
N MET A 1 11.66 -77.70 9.49
CA MET A 1 12.15 -76.67 10.42
C MET A 1 13.06 -75.74 9.64
N GLU A 2 12.57 -74.58 9.22
CA GLU A 2 13.39 -73.54 8.57
C GLU A 2 12.94 -72.17 9.09
N ALA A 3 13.88 -71.44 9.68
CA ALA A 3 13.64 -70.24 10.47
C ALA A 3 13.57 -68.98 9.60
N ARG A 4 12.43 -68.27 9.66
CA ARG A 4 12.23 -66.93 9.06
C ARG A 4 12.98 -65.87 9.85
N ARG A 5 13.94 -65.19 9.20
CA ARG A 5 14.67 -64.01 9.74
C ARG A 5 13.95 -62.72 9.32
N LYS A 6 13.24 -62.06 10.25
CA LYS A 6 12.62 -60.73 10.06
C LYS A 6 13.69 -59.64 10.00
N LYS A 7 13.90 -59.00 8.85
CA LYS A 7 14.69 -57.75 8.71
C LYS A 7 13.82 -56.56 9.17
N ARG A 8 14.10 -56.00 10.36
CA ARG A 8 13.56 -54.70 10.80
C ARG A 8 14.25 -53.59 10.00
N ARG A 9 13.49 -52.89 9.16
CA ARG A 9 13.92 -51.66 8.46
C ARG A 9 13.94 -50.53 9.49
N LYS A 10 15.12 -50.11 9.95
CA LYS A 10 15.28 -48.89 10.75
C LYS A 10 15.08 -47.69 9.81
N THR A 11 13.90 -47.08 9.83
CA THR A 11 13.69 -45.74 9.30
C THR A 11 14.48 -44.76 10.19
N PRO A 12 15.29 -43.84 9.64
CA PRO A 12 16.05 -42.92 10.46
C PRO A 12 15.09 -41.88 11.02
N VAL A 13 14.81 -41.99 12.31
CA VAL A 13 14.05 -41.03 13.11
C VAL A 13 14.60 -39.60 12.92
N LEU A 14 15.90 -39.48 12.64
CA LEU A 14 16.59 -38.24 12.29
C LEU A 14 16.01 -37.52 11.04
N ALA A 15 15.61 -38.26 9.99
CA ALA A 15 15.09 -37.64 8.77
C ALA A 15 13.66 -37.10 8.95
N ARG A 16 12.87 -37.70 9.86
CA ARG A 16 11.55 -37.19 10.24
C ARG A 16 11.64 -35.99 11.18
N LEU A 17 12.62 -35.97 12.09
CA LEU A 17 12.90 -34.81 12.94
C LEU A 17 13.41 -33.61 12.13
N LEU A 18 14.28 -33.85 11.14
CA LEU A 18 14.76 -32.79 10.25
C LEU A 18 13.62 -32.23 9.37
N ALA A 19 12.73 -33.09 8.86
CA ALA A 19 11.56 -32.67 8.09
C ALA A 19 10.53 -31.90 8.94
N VAL A 20 10.39 -32.24 10.24
CA VAL A 20 9.52 -31.50 11.18
C VAL A 20 10.15 -30.16 11.57
N LEU A 21 11.48 -30.09 11.75
CA LEU A 21 12.19 -28.83 11.99
C LEU A 21 12.18 -27.91 10.76
N LEU A 22 12.34 -28.46 9.56
CA LEU A 22 12.19 -27.72 8.30
C LEU A 22 10.73 -27.28 8.07
N ALA A 23 9.74 -28.10 8.43
CA ALA A 23 8.33 -27.72 8.38
C ALA A 23 7.99 -26.62 9.41
N PHE A 24 8.64 -26.62 10.59
CA PHE A 24 8.52 -25.53 11.57
C PHE A 24 9.20 -24.24 11.09
N ALA A 25 10.33 -24.33 10.38
CA ALA A 25 10.97 -23.16 9.76
C ALA A 25 10.19 -22.63 8.55
N MET A 26 9.42 -23.46 7.85
CA MET A 26 8.55 -23.07 6.71
C MET A 26 7.14 -22.61 7.12
N LEU A 27 6.74 -22.80 8.38
CA LEU A 27 5.47 -22.31 8.95
C LEU A 27 5.65 -21.09 9.85
N ALA A 28 6.90 -20.68 10.09
CA ALA A 28 7.22 -19.42 10.72
C ALA A 28 6.96 -18.30 9.71
N ASP A 29 5.70 -17.86 9.61
CA ASP A 29 5.38 -16.56 9.05
C ASP A 29 6.24 -15.54 9.81
N PRO A 30 7.06 -14.69 9.16
CA PRO A 30 7.82 -13.65 9.84
C PRO A 30 6.94 -12.84 10.80
N ALA A 31 5.67 -12.60 10.44
CA ALA A 31 4.70 -11.95 11.32
C ALA A 31 4.43 -12.74 12.61
N SER A 32 4.39 -14.07 12.55
CA SER A 32 4.19 -14.94 13.72
C SER A 32 5.40 -14.95 14.67
N VAL A 33 6.62 -14.93 14.13
CA VAL A 33 7.85 -14.86 14.94
C VAL A 33 7.97 -13.50 15.61
N PHE A 34 7.72 -12.41 14.87
CA PHE A 34 7.79 -11.05 15.41
C PHE A 34 6.69 -10.72 16.43
N VAL A 35 5.45 -11.16 16.20
CA VAL A 35 4.40 -11.05 17.21
C VAL A 35 4.81 -11.82 18.47
N THR A 36 5.43 -12.99 18.34
CA THR A 36 5.92 -13.76 19.48
C THR A 36 7.08 -13.07 20.20
N GLU A 37 8.00 -12.39 19.49
CA GLU A 37 9.09 -11.60 20.10
C GLU A 37 8.58 -10.38 20.87
N VAL A 38 7.64 -9.62 20.30
CA VAL A 38 6.98 -8.52 21.03
C VAL A 38 6.16 -9.05 22.21
N LEU A 39 5.61 -10.27 22.07
CA LEU A 39 4.94 -10.95 23.17
C LEU A 39 5.88 -11.40 24.30
N ALA A 40 7.13 -11.71 23.97
CA ALA A 40 8.12 -12.29 24.87
C ALA A 40 9.05 -11.25 25.54
N ALA A 41 9.17 -10.04 24.99
CA ALA A 41 9.91 -8.96 25.62
C ALA A 41 9.15 -8.45 26.87
N SER A 42 9.85 -8.26 27.99
CA SER A 42 9.30 -7.50 29.11
C SER A 42 9.00 -6.08 28.63
N VAL A 43 7.73 -5.66 28.75
CA VAL A 43 7.30 -4.29 28.43
C VAL A 43 7.92 -3.37 29.49
N GLU A 44 9.08 -2.81 29.19
CA GLU A 44 9.73 -1.83 30.07
C GLU A 44 9.08 -0.46 29.86
N ASN A 45 8.60 0.14 30.95
CA ASN A 45 8.09 1.51 31.03
C ASN A 45 7.05 1.90 29.94
N PRO A 46 5.89 1.21 29.87
CA PRO A 46 4.81 1.65 28.98
C PRO A 46 4.34 3.04 29.38
N TRP A 47 3.94 3.83 28.39
CA TRP A 47 3.32 5.13 28.63
C TRP A 47 2.03 4.96 29.46
N ASP A 48 1.81 5.87 30.40
CA ASP A 48 0.67 5.88 31.33
C ASP A 48 -0.55 6.61 30.76
N GLY A 49 -0.49 7.04 29.49
CA GLY A 49 -1.55 7.79 28.82
C GLY A 49 -1.61 9.28 29.19
N GLN A 50 -0.68 9.79 30.01
CA GLN A 50 -0.75 11.16 30.54
C GLN A 50 0.59 11.88 30.58
N THR A 51 1.66 11.21 31.00
CA THR A 51 2.97 11.82 31.25
C THR A 51 3.59 12.30 29.95
N LEU A 52 4.04 13.55 29.94
CA LEU A 52 4.79 14.17 28.86
C LEU A 52 6.19 14.51 29.38
N THR A 53 7.23 13.97 28.75
CA THR A 53 8.62 14.24 29.14
C THR A 53 9.36 14.87 27.97
N ALA A 54 9.98 16.02 28.15
CA ALA A 54 10.76 16.64 27.09
C ALA A 54 12.03 15.81 26.82
N PRO A 55 12.24 15.27 25.60
CA PRO A 55 13.45 14.55 25.24
C PRO A 55 14.66 15.49 25.13
N ALA A 56 15.85 14.93 25.25
CA ALA A 56 17.08 15.63 24.89
C ALA A 56 17.15 15.90 23.38
N THR A 57 17.92 16.90 22.97
CA THR A 57 18.22 17.17 21.56
C THR A 57 19.68 16.84 21.25
N ASP A 58 19.96 16.39 20.02
CA ASP A 58 21.33 16.34 19.50
C ASP A 58 21.85 17.72 19.05
N GLU A 59 23.07 17.74 18.51
CA GLU A 59 23.75 18.97 18.05
C GLU A 59 23.00 19.68 16.91
N ASP A 60 22.21 18.94 16.12
CA ASP A 60 21.41 19.46 15.01
C ASP A 60 20.00 19.91 15.47
N GLY A 61 19.70 19.80 16.76
CA GLY A 61 18.40 20.15 17.32
C GLY A 61 17.33 19.07 17.11
N THR A 62 17.71 17.84 16.76
CA THR A 62 16.78 16.70 16.64
C THR A 62 16.47 16.15 18.02
N TYR A 63 15.17 16.04 18.34
CA TYR A 63 14.72 15.44 19.59
C TYR A 63 14.94 13.92 19.60
N LEU A 64 15.63 13.41 20.60
CA LEU A 64 15.99 12.00 20.79
C LEU A 64 14.94 11.31 21.67
N ILE A 65 14.10 10.48 21.06
CA ILE A 65 12.90 9.92 21.70
C ILE A 65 13.15 8.46 22.05
N GLY A 66 13.25 8.15 23.35
CA GLY A 66 13.49 6.80 23.87
C GLY A 66 12.31 6.20 24.62
N THR A 67 11.27 6.98 24.93
CA THR A 67 10.13 6.52 25.73
C THR A 67 8.78 6.99 25.17
N GLY A 68 7.70 6.32 25.58
CA GLY A 68 6.34 6.72 25.19
C GLY A 68 5.95 8.11 25.70
N ALA A 69 6.42 8.52 26.88
CA ALA A 69 6.20 9.86 27.42
C ALA A 69 6.92 10.96 26.62
N GLU A 70 8.11 10.66 26.07
CA GLU A 70 8.83 11.57 25.18
C GLU A 70 8.17 11.69 23.81
N LEU A 71 7.67 10.57 23.26
CA LEU A 71 6.92 10.60 22.01
C LEU A 71 5.60 11.37 22.18
N ALA A 72 4.91 11.19 23.31
CA ALA A 72 3.70 11.94 23.64
C ALA A 72 3.98 13.45 23.78
N TRP A 73 5.11 13.84 24.40
CA TRP A 73 5.53 15.24 24.46
C TRP A 73 5.79 15.80 23.06
N PHE A 74 6.51 15.04 22.21
CA PHE A 74 6.77 15.44 20.83
C PHE A 74 5.47 15.67 20.03
N ALA A 75 4.48 14.77 20.19
CA ALA A 75 3.17 14.92 19.60
C ALA A 75 2.47 16.21 20.08
N ALA A 76 2.50 16.49 21.38
CA ALA A 76 1.90 17.70 21.95
C ALA A 76 2.54 18.98 21.40
N GLU A 77 3.85 19.03 21.23
CA GLU A 77 4.54 20.19 20.65
C GLU A 77 4.13 20.42 19.20
N VAL A 78 4.11 19.37 18.36
CA VAL A 78 3.64 19.46 16.97
C VAL A 78 2.20 19.97 16.93
N ASN A 79 1.32 19.39 17.75
CA ASN A 79 -0.10 19.73 17.80
C ASN A 79 -0.37 21.12 18.40
N SER A 80 0.61 21.73 19.07
CA SER A 80 0.57 23.13 19.51
C SER A 80 1.00 24.14 18.44
N GLY A 81 1.37 23.66 17.24
CA GLY A 81 1.77 24.48 16.10
C GLY A 81 3.28 24.45 15.78
N ARG A 82 4.10 23.70 16.52
CA ARG A 82 5.54 23.53 16.22
C ARG A 82 5.78 22.38 15.24
N GLY A 83 5.14 22.44 14.08
CA GLY A 83 5.12 21.35 13.10
C GLY A 83 6.49 20.99 12.49
N GLU A 84 7.47 21.89 12.51
CA GLU A 84 8.78 21.71 11.87
C GLU A 84 9.84 20.99 12.72
N ILE A 85 9.52 20.57 13.95
CA ILE A 85 10.51 19.92 14.82
C ILE A 85 10.93 18.54 14.28
N ASN A 86 12.21 18.21 14.43
CA ASN A 86 12.77 16.93 14.00
C ASN A 86 12.81 15.94 15.17
N GLY A 87 12.51 14.68 14.90
CA GLY A 87 12.53 13.61 15.90
C GLY A 87 13.32 12.40 15.41
N ARG A 88 14.04 11.73 16.31
CA ARG A 88 14.68 10.43 16.03
C ARG A 88 14.41 9.47 17.17
N LEU A 89 13.92 8.27 16.86
CA LEU A 89 13.77 7.23 17.86
C LEU A 89 15.14 6.66 18.26
N THR A 90 15.36 6.53 19.56
CA THR A 90 16.58 5.93 20.13
C THR A 90 16.33 4.56 20.75
N ASP A 91 15.07 4.17 20.95
CA ASP A 91 14.67 2.89 21.53
C ASP A 91 13.27 2.45 21.07
N TYR A 92 12.80 1.30 21.52
CA TYR A 92 11.43 0.82 21.35
C TYR A 92 10.48 1.67 22.18
N ILE A 93 9.41 2.14 21.55
CA ILE A 93 8.43 3.03 22.18
C ILE A 93 7.16 2.24 22.52
N TYR A 94 6.90 2.07 23.82
CA TYR A 94 5.72 1.39 24.33
C TYR A 94 4.63 2.41 24.69
N LEU A 95 3.56 2.48 23.89
CA LEU A 95 2.43 3.40 24.13
C LEU A 95 1.37 2.82 25.06
N ASN A 96 1.34 1.51 25.20
CA ASN A 96 0.47 0.75 26.11
C ASN A 96 1.18 -0.57 26.48
N ASP A 97 0.52 -1.37 27.30
CA ASP A 97 0.85 -2.77 27.59
C ASP A 97 -0.35 -3.69 27.32
N TYR A 98 -0.31 -4.92 27.83
CA TYR A 98 -1.41 -5.89 27.67
C TYR A 98 -2.71 -5.55 28.40
N ASN A 99 -2.63 -4.74 29.44
CA ASN A 99 -3.71 -4.42 30.36
C ASN A 99 -4.20 -2.98 30.19
N THR A 100 -3.48 -2.14 29.45
CA THR A 100 -3.85 -0.75 29.18
C THR A 100 -4.37 -0.54 27.75
N ALA A 101 -5.15 0.53 27.57
CA ALA A 101 -5.78 0.87 26.30
C ALA A 101 -5.94 2.38 26.15
N TYR A 102 -4.90 3.14 26.52
CA TYR A 102 -4.84 4.58 26.34
C TYR A 102 -4.86 4.96 24.87
N ASN A 103 -5.62 6.00 24.55
CA ASN A 103 -5.71 6.52 23.20
C ASN A 103 -4.44 7.29 22.87
N TRP A 104 -3.84 6.94 21.74
CA TRP A 104 -2.74 7.69 21.18
C TRP A 104 -3.24 9.03 20.63
N THR A 105 -2.59 10.11 21.01
CA THR A 105 -2.77 11.42 20.36
C THR A 105 -1.84 11.50 19.17
N MET A 106 -2.42 11.51 17.97
CA MET A 106 -1.70 11.55 16.70
C MET A 106 -0.69 12.72 16.64
N ILE A 107 0.48 12.49 16.06
CA ILE A 107 1.41 13.57 15.70
C ILE A 107 0.86 14.28 14.47
N GLY A 108 0.67 15.58 14.57
CA GLY A 108 -0.02 16.36 13.56
C GLY A 108 -1.51 16.00 13.51
N ASP A 109 -2.23 16.25 14.60
CA ASP A 109 -3.58 15.71 14.82
C ASP A 109 -4.68 16.31 13.91
N THR A 110 -4.43 17.48 13.31
CA THR A 110 -5.37 18.15 12.40
C THR A 110 -4.67 18.72 11.16
N GLU A 111 -5.45 19.22 10.19
CA GLU A 111 -4.90 19.89 9.01
C GLU A 111 -4.32 21.29 9.33
N GLU A 112 -4.74 21.89 10.44
CA GLU A 112 -4.26 23.17 10.95
C GLU A 112 -2.90 23.02 11.65
N ASN A 113 -2.68 21.88 12.30
CA ASN A 113 -1.44 21.56 13.01
C ASN A 113 -0.74 20.34 12.41
N PRO A 114 -0.38 20.30 11.11
CA PRO A 114 0.21 19.11 10.52
C PRO A 114 1.70 18.98 10.87
N TYR A 115 2.23 17.77 10.73
CA TYR A 115 3.65 17.53 10.84
C TYR A 115 4.41 17.95 9.56
N ARG A 116 5.50 18.71 9.73
CA ARG A 116 6.32 19.28 8.65
C ARG A 116 7.83 19.01 8.80
N GLY A 117 8.26 18.44 9.93
CA GLY A 117 9.66 18.12 10.20
C GLY A 117 10.14 16.80 9.60
N ASN A 118 11.32 16.35 10.03
CA ASN A 118 11.88 15.04 9.73
C ASN A 118 11.82 14.11 10.95
N PHE A 119 11.10 13.00 10.81
CA PHE A 119 10.98 11.97 11.82
C PHE A 119 11.67 10.69 11.35
N ASP A 120 12.79 10.35 11.99
CA ASP A 120 13.55 9.13 11.72
C ASP A 120 13.29 8.07 12.80
N GLY A 121 12.55 7.03 12.44
CA GLY A 121 12.33 5.88 13.29
C GLY A 121 13.60 5.08 13.58
N ASN A 122 14.70 5.29 12.84
CA ASN A 122 15.98 4.64 13.08
C ASN A 122 15.89 3.10 13.20
N GLY A 123 14.95 2.49 12.46
CA GLY A 123 14.64 1.05 12.51
C GLY A 123 13.90 0.59 13.78
N GLN A 124 13.54 1.52 14.67
CA GLN A 124 12.85 1.24 15.92
C GLN A 124 11.34 1.06 15.72
N LYS A 125 10.70 0.58 16.80
CA LYS A 125 9.30 0.20 16.81
C LYS A 125 8.49 1.08 17.75
N VAL A 126 7.28 1.45 17.33
CA VAL A 126 6.24 1.98 18.20
C VAL A 126 5.19 0.89 18.40
N VAL A 127 5.02 0.42 19.64
CA VAL A 127 4.24 -0.77 19.95
C VAL A 127 3.05 -0.48 20.87
N TYR A 128 2.03 -1.33 20.75
CA TYR A 128 0.74 -1.21 21.42
C TYR A 128 0.05 0.15 21.17
N MET A 129 0.25 0.72 19.99
CA MET A 129 -0.45 1.94 19.58
C MET A 129 -1.96 1.69 19.52
N ARG A 130 -2.77 2.60 20.07
CA ARG A 130 -4.22 2.61 19.89
C ARG A 130 -4.65 3.97 19.36
N ALA A 131 -4.68 4.12 18.04
CA ALA A 131 -5.17 5.34 17.38
C ALA A 131 -6.66 5.17 17.05
N GLU A 132 -7.50 6.08 17.52
CA GLU A 132 -8.95 6.03 17.31
C GLU A 132 -9.48 7.39 16.90
N ILE A 133 -10.35 7.40 15.87
CA ILE A 133 -11.09 8.58 15.43
C ILE A 133 -12.58 8.27 15.41
N THR A 134 -13.39 9.17 15.94
CA THR A 134 -14.86 9.03 16.02
C THR A 134 -15.54 10.34 15.63
N MET A 135 -16.86 10.33 15.54
CA MET A 135 -17.64 11.55 15.29
C MET A 135 -17.72 12.49 16.50
N ASP A 136 -17.30 12.03 17.69
CA ASP A 136 -17.31 12.84 18.91
C ASP A 136 -16.20 13.92 18.89
N ASP A 137 -15.15 13.70 18.09
CA ASP A 137 -14.10 14.67 17.79
C ASP A 137 -14.03 14.91 16.26
N PRO A 138 -14.88 15.81 15.72
CA PRO A 138 -14.99 16.01 14.29
C PRO A 138 -13.74 16.62 13.63
N GLU A 139 -12.87 17.27 14.42
CA GLU A 139 -11.63 17.90 13.96
C GLU A 139 -10.50 16.86 13.78
N ARG A 140 -10.42 15.86 14.67
CA ARG A 140 -9.44 14.76 14.60
C ARG A 140 -9.97 13.58 13.79
N ARG A 141 -9.91 13.73 12.48
CA ARG A 141 -10.49 12.81 11.49
C ARG A 141 -9.48 11.94 10.74
N PHE A 142 -8.21 11.99 11.15
CA PHE A 142 -7.10 11.29 10.51
C PHE A 142 -6.33 10.46 11.54
N ALA A 143 -6.30 9.14 11.35
CA ALA A 143 -5.74 8.21 12.34
C ALA A 143 -4.46 7.52 11.85
N GLY A 144 -3.50 7.37 12.76
CA GLY A 144 -2.24 6.65 12.59
C GLY A 144 -1.28 6.98 13.72
N LEU A 145 0.00 6.67 13.55
CA LEU A 145 1.04 7.30 14.38
C LEU A 145 1.03 8.83 14.18
N PHE A 146 0.89 9.23 12.92
CA PHE A 146 0.67 10.61 12.48
C PHE A 146 -0.79 10.79 12.03
N GLY A 147 -1.36 11.96 12.29
CA GLY A 147 -2.67 12.34 11.76
C GLY A 147 -2.50 12.86 10.35
N VAL A 148 -1.87 14.02 10.23
CA VAL A 148 -1.63 14.77 9.01
C VAL A 148 -0.14 15.09 8.87
N ILE A 149 0.43 14.75 7.72
CA ILE A 149 1.77 15.14 7.30
C ILE A 149 1.62 16.09 6.12
N ASP A 150 2.21 17.28 6.20
CA ASP A 150 2.15 18.30 5.16
C ASP A 150 3.51 18.98 4.97
N GLY A 151 4.37 18.29 4.21
CA GLY A 151 5.72 18.70 3.86
C GLY A 151 6.80 17.95 4.63
N GLY A 152 6.41 17.21 5.67
CA GLY A 152 7.32 16.43 6.49
C GLY A 152 7.80 15.12 5.84
N THR A 153 8.81 14.53 6.46
CA THR A 153 9.33 13.20 6.12
C THR A 153 9.21 12.29 7.33
N VAL A 154 8.59 11.12 7.15
CA VAL A 154 8.52 10.07 8.16
C VAL A 154 9.18 8.84 7.59
N GLN A 155 10.22 8.33 8.25
CA GLN A 155 10.99 7.21 7.72
C GLN A 155 11.42 6.20 8.77
N ASN A 156 11.74 4.98 8.34
CA ASN A 156 12.39 3.94 9.13
C ASN A 156 11.67 3.55 10.43
N VAL A 157 10.34 3.68 10.48
CA VAL A 157 9.54 3.36 11.66
C VAL A 157 8.66 2.15 11.40
N THR A 158 8.62 1.24 12.37
CA THR A 158 7.66 0.13 12.39
C THR A 158 6.61 0.38 13.45
N VAL A 159 5.33 0.22 13.10
CA VAL A 159 4.22 0.38 14.04
C VAL A 159 3.48 -0.93 14.30
N LEU A 160 3.14 -1.17 15.57
CA LEU A 160 2.33 -2.29 16.03
C LEU A 160 1.19 -1.77 16.90
N GLY A 161 -0.01 -2.31 16.71
CA GLY A 161 -1.17 -1.90 17.50
C GLY A 161 -2.50 -2.02 16.76
N LYS A 162 -3.38 -1.07 17.04
CA LYS A 162 -4.73 -0.99 16.47
C LYS A 162 -5.00 0.44 16.01
N VAL A 163 -5.52 0.56 14.80
CA VAL A 163 -6.09 1.80 14.26
C VAL A 163 -7.59 1.58 14.09
N ILE A 164 -8.40 2.43 14.71
CA ILE A 164 -9.86 2.32 14.74
C ILE A 164 -10.44 3.56 14.04
N GLN A 165 -11.03 3.34 12.88
CA GLN A 165 -11.70 4.38 12.10
C GLN A 165 -13.21 4.30 12.30
N GLY A 166 -13.67 4.90 13.39
CA GLY A 166 -15.10 5.07 13.72
C GLY A 166 -15.73 6.33 13.12
N TYR A 167 -14.96 7.13 12.37
CA TYR A 167 -15.46 8.37 11.77
C TYR A 167 -16.50 8.11 10.67
N GLY A 168 -17.76 8.45 10.95
CA GLY A 168 -18.91 8.14 10.10
C GLY A 168 -19.60 9.39 9.53
N ASN A 169 -19.39 9.69 8.25
CA ASN A 169 -19.91 10.92 7.60
C ASN A 169 -21.21 10.75 6.78
N TYR A 170 -22.04 9.74 7.06
CA TYR A 170 -23.26 9.52 6.26
C TYR A 170 -24.31 10.60 6.54
N GLY A 171 -24.75 11.32 5.51
CA GLY A 171 -25.83 12.31 5.59
C GLY A 171 -25.43 13.73 6.02
N SER A 172 -24.13 14.04 6.13
CA SER A 172 -23.67 15.41 6.35
C SER A 172 -23.61 16.23 5.05
N GLU A 173 -23.54 17.56 5.17
CA GLU A 173 -23.41 18.49 4.03
C GLU A 173 -22.13 18.21 3.21
N ASP A 174 -21.06 17.73 3.85
CA ASP A 174 -19.77 17.39 3.22
C ASP A 174 -19.65 15.90 2.88
N SER A 175 -20.76 15.17 2.83
CA SER A 175 -20.77 13.72 2.61
C SER A 175 -20.16 13.27 1.28
N ASN A 176 -19.74 14.16 0.39
CA ASN A 176 -19.07 13.85 -0.89
C ASN A 176 -17.57 14.18 -0.95
N ASP A 177 -16.99 14.74 0.12
CA ASP A 177 -15.56 15.02 0.16
C ASP A 177 -14.75 13.73 0.32
N GLN A 178 -14.00 13.36 -0.72
CA GLN A 178 -13.17 12.15 -0.74
C GLN A 178 -11.94 12.25 0.17
N LEU A 179 -11.56 13.45 0.61
CA LEU A 179 -10.40 13.70 1.46
C LEU A 179 -10.77 13.88 2.94
N ARG A 180 -12.05 13.66 3.27
CA ARG A 180 -12.63 14.03 4.57
C ARG A 180 -12.09 13.27 5.77
N ALA A 181 -11.76 11.99 5.61
CA ALA A 181 -11.27 11.14 6.69
C ALA A 181 -10.38 10.02 6.14
N GLY A 182 -9.34 9.70 6.90
CA GLY A 182 -8.31 8.75 6.49
C GLY A 182 -7.74 8.00 7.69
N SER A 183 -7.42 6.72 7.52
CA SER A 183 -6.63 6.00 8.50
C SER A 183 -5.54 5.15 7.86
N GLY A 184 -4.39 5.08 8.53
CA GLY A 184 -3.32 4.15 8.22
C GLY A 184 -2.45 3.91 9.44
N GLY A 185 -1.70 2.83 9.46
CA GLY A 185 -0.80 2.54 10.58
C GLY A 185 0.20 3.67 10.84
N ILE A 186 0.76 4.22 9.76
CA ILE A 186 1.74 5.31 9.84
C ILE A 186 1.06 6.66 9.85
N ALA A 187 0.17 6.94 8.90
CA ALA A 187 -0.48 8.25 8.78
C ALA A 187 -1.96 8.16 8.38
N GLY A 188 -2.78 9.09 8.87
CA GLY A 188 -4.14 9.24 8.37
C GLY A 188 -4.18 9.93 7.00
N TYR A 189 -3.40 11.00 6.85
CA TYR A 189 -3.33 11.83 5.65
C TYR A 189 -1.92 12.35 5.38
N LEU A 190 -1.34 11.93 4.25
CA LEU A 190 -0.15 12.54 3.67
C LEU A 190 -0.58 13.58 2.63
N LYS A 191 -0.73 14.84 3.04
CA LYS A 191 -1.15 15.97 2.19
C LYS A 191 -0.03 16.44 1.26
N SER A 192 1.20 16.45 1.78
CA SER A 192 2.42 16.59 1.01
C SER A 192 3.58 16.03 1.83
N GLY A 193 4.75 15.80 1.22
CA GLY A 193 5.89 15.16 1.90
C GLY A 193 6.00 13.67 1.58
N GLN A 194 6.62 12.92 2.50
CA GLN A 194 7.12 11.57 2.21
C GLN A 194 6.98 10.61 3.40
N ILE A 195 6.60 9.36 3.11
CA ILE A 195 6.64 8.21 4.04
C ILE A 195 7.54 7.15 3.42
N ILE A 196 8.65 6.80 4.08
CA ILE A 196 9.73 6.00 3.47
C ILE A 196 10.17 4.86 4.39
N ASN A 197 10.29 3.64 3.86
CA ASN A 197 10.86 2.51 4.61
C ASN A 197 10.13 2.29 5.96
N CYS A 198 8.80 2.38 5.92
CA CYS A 198 7.95 2.20 7.09
C CYS A 198 7.18 0.88 7.00
N VAL A 199 7.02 0.22 8.13
CA VAL A 199 6.32 -1.08 8.21
C VAL A 199 5.13 -0.99 9.13
N ASN A 200 3.96 -1.39 8.64
CA ASN A 200 2.75 -1.48 9.45
C ASN A 200 2.43 -2.94 9.80
N TYR A 201 2.40 -3.25 11.10
CA TYR A 201 1.77 -4.46 11.64
C TYR A 201 0.47 -4.14 12.42
N ALA A 202 0.13 -2.86 12.58
CA ALA A 202 -1.09 -2.47 13.26
C ALA A 202 -2.32 -2.92 12.45
N ARG A 203 -3.31 -3.47 13.14
CA ARG A 203 -4.59 -3.82 12.52
C ARG A 203 -5.42 -2.55 12.34
N THR A 204 -5.88 -2.30 11.12
CA THR A 204 -6.83 -1.23 10.84
C THR A 204 -8.25 -1.79 10.79
N THR A 205 -9.11 -1.31 11.69
CA THR A 205 -10.52 -1.66 11.74
C THR A 205 -11.38 -0.44 11.42
N MET A 206 -12.36 -0.62 10.56
CA MET A 206 -13.33 0.42 10.20
C MET A 206 -14.71 0.01 10.71
N ASP A 207 -15.27 0.81 11.62
CA ASP A 207 -16.52 0.50 12.33
C ASP A 207 -17.63 1.51 12.01
N GLY A 208 -18.86 1.02 11.83
CA GLY A 208 -20.01 1.84 11.44
C GLY A 208 -20.10 2.10 9.93
N GLU A 209 -21.22 2.67 9.48
CA GLU A 209 -21.50 2.90 8.06
C GLU A 209 -21.08 4.32 7.65
N ALA A 210 -20.13 4.50 6.72
CA ALA A 210 -19.95 5.81 6.08
C ALA A 210 -19.19 5.82 4.76
N MET A 211 -19.74 6.60 3.84
CA MET A 211 -19.11 6.89 2.57
C MET A 211 -17.84 7.71 2.75
N TYR A 212 -16.94 7.60 1.77
CA TYR A 212 -15.68 8.35 1.70
C TYR A 212 -14.69 8.14 2.85
N ARG A 213 -14.83 7.03 3.58
CA ARG A 213 -13.72 6.50 4.38
C ARG A 213 -12.63 5.96 3.48
N ASN A 214 -11.41 6.40 3.77
CA ASN A 214 -10.19 5.90 3.17
C ASN A 214 -9.36 5.21 4.25
N SER A 215 -8.91 3.99 3.97
CA SER A 215 -8.07 3.24 4.90
C SER A 215 -6.96 2.53 4.14
N GLY A 216 -5.72 2.87 4.50
CA GLY A 216 -4.52 2.20 4.05
C GLY A 216 -3.89 1.39 5.17
N GLY A 217 -3.05 0.41 4.86
CA GLY A 217 -2.18 -0.16 5.88
C GLY A 217 -1.11 0.84 6.32
N ILE A 218 -0.60 1.65 5.39
CA ILE A 218 0.40 2.69 5.67
C ILE A 218 -0.25 4.05 5.84
N VAL A 219 -1.06 4.46 4.87
CA VAL A 219 -1.66 5.80 4.83
C VAL A 219 -3.11 5.79 4.37
N GLY A 220 -4.00 6.53 5.06
CA GLY A 220 -5.40 6.65 4.64
C GLY A 220 -5.54 7.34 3.29
N ILE A 221 -5.06 8.58 3.20
CA ILE A 221 -5.08 9.42 1.99
C ILE A 221 -3.67 9.87 1.67
N CYS A 222 -3.24 9.75 0.42
CA CYS A 222 -1.92 10.14 -0.02
C CYS A 222 -1.99 11.09 -1.23
N GLN A 223 -1.38 12.25 -1.06
CA GLN A 223 -1.10 13.27 -2.08
C GLN A 223 0.42 13.53 -2.25
N GLY A 224 1.26 12.80 -1.50
CA GLY A 224 2.72 12.85 -1.53
C GLY A 224 3.36 11.53 -2.00
N LEU A 225 4.53 11.20 -1.47
CA LEU A 225 5.27 9.96 -1.81
C LEU A 225 5.20 8.93 -0.68
N VAL A 226 4.77 7.71 -1.00
CA VAL A 226 4.94 6.53 -0.16
C VAL A 226 5.92 5.60 -0.86
N MET A 227 7.04 5.27 -0.21
CA MET A 227 8.13 4.54 -0.82
C MET A 227 8.69 3.46 0.10
N HIS A 228 8.98 2.26 -0.43
CA HIS A 228 9.55 1.15 0.36
C HIS A 228 8.75 0.79 1.61
N CYS A 229 7.43 0.96 1.54
CA CYS A 229 6.58 0.68 2.68
C CYS A 229 5.94 -0.70 2.57
N GLU A 230 5.84 -1.37 3.72
CA GLU A 230 5.31 -2.72 3.81
C GLU A 230 4.13 -2.80 4.77
N ASN A 231 3.05 -3.42 4.31
CA ASN A 231 1.90 -3.70 5.17
C ASN A 231 1.76 -5.19 5.49
N GLN A 232 1.88 -5.48 6.77
CA GLN A 232 1.67 -6.78 7.42
C GLN A 232 0.39 -6.76 8.29
N GLY A 233 -0.09 -5.56 8.65
CA GLY A 233 -1.30 -5.36 9.44
C GLY A 233 -2.57 -5.60 8.62
N LYS A 234 -3.44 -6.49 9.11
CA LYS A 234 -4.72 -6.78 8.47
C LYS A 234 -5.60 -5.52 8.41
N LEU A 235 -6.24 -5.29 7.25
CA LEU A 235 -7.33 -4.33 7.12
C LEU A 235 -8.66 -5.07 7.16
N SER A 236 -9.55 -4.69 8.08
CA SER A 236 -10.84 -5.34 8.22
C SER A 236 -11.99 -4.37 8.46
N THR A 237 -13.01 -4.46 7.62
CA THR A 237 -14.32 -3.85 7.88
C THR A 237 -15.23 -4.78 8.69
N THR A 238 -16.03 -4.20 9.58
CA THR A 238 -17.08 -4.91 10.34
C THR A 238 -18.48 -4.72 9.75
N VAL A 239 -18.64 -3.88 8.72
CA VAL A 239 -19.95 -3.49 8.17
C VAL A 239 -20.16 -3.91 6.72
N SER A 240 -21.43 -4.09 6.37
CA SER A 240 -21.89 -4.57 5.06
C SER A 240 -22.22 -3.44 4.08
N MET A 241 -22.12 -2.16 4.43
CA MET A 241 -22.42 -1.02 3.54
C MET A 241 -21.58 0.23 3.87
N ALA A 242 -21.33 1.04 2.83
CA ALA A 242 -20.69 2.37 2.85
C ALA A 242 -19.25 2.42 3.41
N GLN A 243 -18.26 2.08 2.57
CA GLN A 243 -16.83 2.42 2.70
C GLN A 243 -16.27 2.61 1.30
N ASN A 244 -15.44 3.64 1.08
CA ASN A 244 -15.08 4.00 -0.29
C ASN A 244 -13.80 3.34 -0.78
N HIS A 245 -12.66 3.60 -0.12
CA HIS A 245 -11.37 3.13 -0.61
C HIS A 245 -10.56 2.44 0.49
N ILE A 246 -10.26 1.16 0.28
CA ILE A 246 -9.46 0.35 1.18
C ILE A 246 -8.29 -0.24 0.41
N GLY A 247 -7.06 0.04 0.85
CA GLY A 247 -5.85 -0.48 0.23
C GLY A 247 -4.84 -1.02 1.23
N GLY A 248 -4.03 -1.99 0.84
CA GLY A 248 -2.97 -2.51 1.72
C GLY A 248 -1.90 -1.46 2.04
N ILE A 249 -1.62 -0.53 1.13
CA ILE A 249 -0.68 0.57 1.37
C ILE A 249 -1.42 1.89 1.58
N ALA A 250 -2.22 2.30 0.60
CA ALA A 250 -2.96 3.55 0.63
C ALA A 250 -4.46 3.32 0.49
N GLY A 251 -5.30 3.98 1.29
CA GLY A 251 -6.74 3.98 1.00
C GLY A 251 -7.00 4.65 -0.35
N LEU A 252 -6.58 5.90 -0.48
CA LEU A 252 -6.70 6.71 -1.68
C LEU A 252 -5.36 7.35 -2.06
N LEU A 253 -4.90 7.13 -3.29
CA LEU A 253 -3.85 7.93 -3.93
C LEU A 253 -4.50 8.99 -4.81
N TYR A 254 -4.26 10.27 -4.53
CA TYR A 254 -4.98 11.37 -5.16
C TYR A 254 -4.07 12.53 -5.56
N GLY A 255 -4.11 12.90 -6.84
CA GLY A 255 -3.42 14.09 -7.34
C GLY A 255 -2.08 13.79 -8.00
N VAL A 256 -1.56 14.80 -8.71
CA VAL A 256 -0.39 14.63 -9.60
C VAL A 256 0.92 14.31 -8.89
N ASN A 257 1.00 14.53 -7.58
CA ASN A 257 2.19 14.23 -6.79
C ASN A 257 2.08 12.90 -6.03
N ALA A 258 0.88 12.31 -5.95
CA ALA A 258 0.60 11.09 -5.22
C ALA A 258 1.27 9.88 -5.88
N GLN A 259 2.12 9.19 -5.12
CA GLN A 259 2.89 8.05 -5.60
C GLN A 259 2.99 6.96 -4.53
N ALA A 260 2.77 5.71 -4.93
CA ALA A 260 3.18 4.52 -4.16
C ALA A 260 4.23 3.77 -4.98
N VAL A 261 5.46 3.71 -4.46
CA VAL A 261 6.62 3.19 -5.18
C VAL A 261 7.32 2.13 -4.34
N ASN A 262 7.69 1.00 -4.94
CA ASN A 262 8.43 -0.06 -4.23
C ASN A 262 7.73 -0.54 -2.96
N CYS A 263 6.40 -0.60 -2.97
CA CYS A 263 5.62 -1.00 -1.80
C CYS A 263 5.17 -2.45 -1.92
N ALA A 264 5.03 -3.12 -0.77
CA ALA A 264 4.56 -4.50 -0.69
C ALA A 264 3.43 -4.64 0.33
N ASN A 265 2.33 -5.28 -0.08
CA ASN A 265 1.28 -5.68 0.84
C ASN A 265 1.28 -7.20 1.03
N TYR A 266 1.43 -7.63 2.27
CA TYR A 266 1.35 -9.03 2.68
C TYR A 266 0.05 -9.34 3.42
N ALA A 267 -0.58 -8.32 4.00
CA ALA A 267 -1.78 -8.50 4.80
C ALA A 267 -3.05 -8.68 3.97
N THR A 268 -4.04 -9.40 4.51
CA THR A 268 -5.38 -9.43 3.93
C THR A 268 -6.02 -8.03 3.96
N VAL A 269 -6.55 -7.59 2.81
CA VAL A 269 -7.29 -6.33 2.65
C VAL A 269 -8.77 -6.63 2.48
N GLN A 270 -9.58 -6.25 3.47
CA GLN A 270 -11.03 -6.48 3.45
C GLN A 270 -11.79 -5.15 3.49
N GLY A 271 -12.58 -4.86 2.45
CA GLY A 271 -13.35 -3.62 2.32
C GLY A 271 -14.68 -3.81 1.56
N TYR A 272 -15.39 -2.73 1.23
CA TYR A 272 -16.71 -2.82 0.58
C TYR A 272 -16.75 -2.33 -0.88
N LEU A 273 -16.56 -1.02 -1.14
CA LEU A 273 -16.68 -0.46 -2.50
C LEU A 273 -15.41 -0.68 -3.32
N CYS A 274 -14.36 0.11 -3.12
CA CYS A 274 -13.11 -0.01 -3.87
C CYS A 274 -12.04 -0.64 -2.98
N VAL A 275 -11.61 -1.85 -3.34
CA VAL A 275 -10.61 -2.60 -2.56
C VAL A 275 -9.45 -2.99 -3.46
N GLY A 276 -8.23 -2.61 -3.07
CA GLY A 276 -7.00 -2.98 -3.75
C GLY A 276 -5.96 -3.56 -2.81
N GLY A 277 -5.10 -4.44 -3.31
CA GLY A 277 -3.96 -4.91 -2.52
C GLY A 277 -2.96 -3.81 -2.19
N ILE A 278 -2.79 -2.80 -3.06
CA ILE A 278 -1.95 -1.63 -2.81
C ILE A 278 -2.79 -0.40 -2.53
N ALA A 279 -3.73 -0.06 -3.42
CA ALA A 279 -4.58 1.11 -3.26
C ALA A 279 -6.07 0.82 -3.45
N GLY A 280 -6.92 1.37 -2.59
CA GLY A 280 -8.38 1.33 -2.83
C GLY A 280 -8.74 2.05 -4.13
N ALA A 281 -8.18 3.25 -4.34
CA ALA A 281 -8.26 3.96 -5.61
C ALA A 281 -7.01 4.79 -5.94
N VAL A 282 -6.77 4.97 -7.24
CA VAL A 282 -5.72 5.79 -7.84
C VAL A 282 -6.38 6.84 -8.71
N LYS A 283 -6.30 8.12 -8.31
CA LYS A 283 -7.09 9.21 -8.91
C LYS A 283 -6.28 10.46 -9.25
N SER A 284 -6.74 11.20 -10.25
CA SER A 284 -6.28 12.56 -10.55
C SER A 284 -4.77 12.68 -10.80
N GLY A 285 -4.21 11.79 -11.61
CA GLY A 285 -2.78 11.76 -11.97
C GLY A 285 -1.88 11.02 -10.98
N ALA A 286 -2.46 10.32 -10.01
CA ALA A 286 -1.71 9.50 -9.07
C ALA A 286 -1.06 8.28 -9.75
N GLU A 287 -0.03 7.73 -9.13
CA GLU A 287 0.76 6.63 -9.70
C GLU A 287 1.06 5.53 -8.67
N ILE A 288 0.94 4.27 -9.11
CA ILE A 288 1.53 3.11 -8.46
C ILE A 288 2.63 2.60 -9.39
N ASN A 289 3.84 2.44 -8.87
CA ASN A 289 4.95 1.90 -9.63
C ASN A 289 5.72 0.86 -8.83
N SER A 290 6.20 -0.19 -9.50
CA SER A 290 7.14 -1.16 -8.92
C SER A 290 6.64 -1.70 -7.58
N SER A 291 5.36 -2.04 -7.48
CA SER A 291 4.72 -2.44 -6.22
C SER A 291 3.96 -3.76 -6.36
N CYS A 292 3.82 -4.50 -5.26
CA CYS A 292 3.32 -5.86 -5.31
C CYS A 292 2.37 -6.21 -4.17
N ASN A 293 1.45 -7.13 -4.47
CA ASN A 293 0.51 -7.65 -3.49
C ASN A 293 0.61 -9.18 -3.36
N TYR A 294 0.87 -9.64 -2.13
CA TYR A 294 0.80 -11.03 -1.72
C TYR A 294 -0.45 -11.32 -0.91
N GLY A 295 -0.99 -10.31 -0.21
CA GLY A 295 -2.14 -10.46 0.66
C GLY A 295 -3.46 -10.68 -0.10
N ASP A 296 -4.37 -11.46 0.50
CA ASP A 296 -5.69 -11.68 -0.09
C ASP A 296 -6.52 -10.38 -0.12
N VAL A 297 -7.21 -10.13 -1.23
CA VAL A 297 -8.14 -9.01 -1.40
C VAL A 297 -9.58 -9.52 -1.34
N LYS A 298 -10.37 -8.93 -0.43
CA LYS A 298 -11.77 -9.29 -0.24
C LYS A 298 -12.69 -8.07 -0.23
N GLY A 299 -13.76 -8.09 -1.02
CA GLY A 299 -14.76 -7.03 -0.95
C GLY A 299 -16.05 -7.27 -1.72
N ASN A 300 -16.75 -6.20 -2.13
CA ASN A 300 -18.07 -6.34 -2.77
C ASN A 300 -18.22 -5.71 -4.15
N SER A 301 -17.64 -4.54 -4.45
CA SER A 301 -17.96 -3.79 -5.67
C SER A 301 -16.84 -3.74 -6.72
N LEU A 302 -15.70 -3.12 -6.42
CA LEU A 302 -14.59 -2.93 -7.35
C LEU A 302 -13.32 -3.51 -6.69
N LEU A 303 -12.89 -4.69 -7.15
CA LEU A 303 -11.76 -5.41 -6.56
C LEU A 303 -10.60 -5.49 -7.54
N GLY A 304 -9.45 -5.00 -7.13
CA GLY A 304 -8.19 -5.19 -7.85
C GLY A 304 -7.15 -5.86 -6.98
N GLY A 305 -6.34 -6.75 -7.53
CA GLY A 305 -5.17 -7.25 -6.80
C GLY A 305 -4.17 -6.14 -6.45
N ILE A 306 -4.12 -5.07 -7.25
CA ILE A 306 -3.30 -3.87 -6.98
C ILE A 306 -4.19 -2.67 -6.64
N ALA A 307 -5.14 -2.34 -7.52
CA ALA A 307 -5.97 -1.14 -7.38
C ALA A 307 -7.47 -1.44 -7.57
N GLY A 308 -8.33 -1.04 -6.62
CA GLY A 308 -9.78 -1.20 -6.78
C GLY A 308 -10.31 -0.40 -7.98
N ARG A 309 -9.93 0.89 -8.06
CA ARG A 309 -10.27 1.80 -9.15
C ARG A 309 -9.06 2.61 -9.61
N VAL A 310 -8.93 2.82 -10.92
CA VAL A 310 -7.93 3.73 -11.54
C VAL A 310 -8.66 4.69 -12.48
N SER A 311 -8.68 5.98 -12.14
CA SER A 311 -9.57 6.93 -12.81
C SER A 311 -9.11 8.38 -12.72
N ALA A 312 -9.77 9.26 -13.46
CA ALA A 312 -9.56 10.71 -13.48
C ALA A 312 -8.16 11.18 -13.95
N THR A 313 -8.14 12.27 -14.73
CA THR A 313 -6.90 12.89 -15.19
C THR A 313 -6.47 13.95 -14.21
N GLY A 314 -5.21 13.90 -13.78
CA GLY A 314 -4.60 14.97 -12.99
C GLY A 314 -4.20 16.14 -13.88
N ILE A 315 -4.18 17.34 -13.32
CA ILE A 315 -3.74 18.54 -14.03
C ILE A 315 -2.64 19.19 -13.21
N TYR A 316 -1.46 19.36 -13.82
CA TYR A 316 -0.40 20.18 -13.23
C TYR A 316 -0.80 21.66 -13.23
N SER A 317 -0.16 22.47 -12.40
CA SER A 317 -0.46 23.92 -12.31
C SER A 317 -0.26 24.69 -13.63
N ASN A 318 0.52 24.16 -14.57
CA ASN A 318 0.69 24.72 -15.91
C ASN A 318 -0.40 24.30 -16.93
N GLY A 319 -1.42 23.57 -16.48
CA GLY A 319 -2.52 23.07 -17.32
C GLY A 319 -2.21 21.76 -18.06
N THR A 320 -1.02 21.19 -17.91
CA THR A 320 -0.67 19.91 -18.57
C THR A 320 -1.34 18.74 -17.86
N ALA A 321 -1.95 17.85 -18.62
CA ALA A 321 -2.56 16.64 -18.11
C ALA A 321 -1.52 15.61 -17.64
N LYS A 322 -1.82 14.92 -16.55
CA LYS A 322 -1.12 13.74 -16.06
C LYS A 322 -2.11 12.59 -15.94
N GLU A 323 -1.84 11.52 -16.67
CA GLU A 323 -2.58 10.28 -16.54
C GLU A 323 -2.38 9.63 -15.17
N CYS A 324 -3.40 8.94 -14.67
CA CYS A 324 -3.19 7.95 -13.62
C CYS A 324 -2.47 6.74 -14.18
N ALA A 325 -1.56 6.17 -13.41
CA ALA A 325 -0.77 5.04 -13.88
C ALA A 325 -0.60 3.95 -12.83
N VAL A 326 -0.64 2.70 -13.29
CA VAL A 326 -0.26 1.52 -12.53
C VAL A 326 0.74 0.74 -13.38
N ARG A 327 2.01 0.76 -12.98
CA ARG A 327 3.12 0.23 -13.78
C ARG A 327 4.03 -0.69 -13.00
N ASN A 328 4.57 -1.71 -13.66
CA ASN A 328 5.56 -2.59 -13.07
C ASN A 328 5.02 -3.21 -11.77
N VAL A 329 3.86 -3.86 -11.85
CA VAL A 329 3.18 -4.37 -10.66
C VAL A 329 2.83 -5.83 -10.82
N TYR A 330 2.66 -6.51 -9.69
CA TYR A 330 2.09 -7.84 -9.73
C TYR A 330 1.25 -8.20 -8.52
N ASN A 331 0.31 -9.11 -8.74
CA ASN A 331 -0.54 -9.65 -7.70
C ASN A 331 -0.42 -11.18 -7.63
N LEU A 332 -0.05 -11.68 -6.47
CA LEU A 332 -0.06 -13.11 -6.11
C LEU A 332 -1.17 -13.44 -5.11
N GLY A 333 -1.69 -12.45 -4.37
CA GLY A 333 -2.80 -12.64 -3.44
C GLY A 333 -4.09 -13.07 -4.12
N ASN A 334 -4.91 -13.85 -3.41
CA ASN A 334 -6.20 -14.30 -3.94
C ASN A 334 -7.21 -13.15 -3.94
N ILE A 335 -8.15 -13.19 -4.89
CA ILE A 335 -9.23 -12.21 -4.96
C ILE A 335 -10.55 -12.91 -4.75
N SER A 336 -11.34 -12.43 -3.79
CA SER A 336 -12.65 -12.99 -3.47
C SER A 336 -13.66 -11.89 -3.18
N GLY A 337 -14.93 -12.11 -3.52
CA GLY A 337 -15.99 -11.21 -3.10
C GLY A 337 -16.91 -11.83 -2.05
N TYR A 338 -17.71 -11.01 -1.37
CA TYR A 338 -18.65 -11.48 -0.33
C TYR A 338 -19.85 -12.27 -0.85
N GLY A 339 -20.09 -12.28 -2.17
CA GLY A 339 -21.20 -12.99 -2.81
C GLY A 339 -22.58 -12.35 -2.61
N THR A 340 -22.64 -11.12 -2.08
CA THR A 340 -23.89 -10.46 -1.66
C THR A 340 -24.42 -9.40 -2.62
N GLY A 341 -23.77 -9.16 -3.77
CA GLY A 341 -24.18 -8.15 -4.74
C GLY A 341 -24.02 -8.60 -6.20
N GLY A 342 -25.00 -8.28 -7.04
CA GLY A 342 -24.85 -8.34 -8.49
C GLY A 342 -24.03 -7.14 -9.00
N GLY A 343 -23.17 -7.33 -10.00
CA GLY A 343 -22.46 -6.23 -10.68
C GLY A 343 -21.03 -5.94 -10.23
N THR A 344 -20.36 -6.83 -9.49
CA THR A 344 -18.96 -6.64 -9.09
C THR A 344 -17.97 -6.71 -10.25
N GLU A 345 -16.99 -5.83 -10.21
CA GLU A 345 -15.91 -5.70 -11.19
C GLU A 345 -14.62 -6.19 -10.53
N MET A 346 -13.99 -7.21 -11.12
CA MET A 346 -12.83 -7.87 -10.53
C MET A 346 -11.71 -8.03 -11.53
N GLY A 347 -10.55 -7.46 -11.23
CA GLY A 347 -9.34 -7.64 -12.02
C GLY A 347 -8.17 -8.09 -11.17
N GLY A 348 -7.30 -8.91 -11.73
CA GLY A 348 -6.08 -9.35 -11.05
C GLY A 348 -5.13 -8.20 -10.72
N ILE A 349 -5.19 -7.11 -11.48
CA ILE A 349 -4.47 -5.86 -11.23
C ILE A 349 -5.45 -4.76 -10.85
N ALA A 350 -6.46 -4.49 -11.67
CA ALA A 350 -7.38 -3.37 -11.47
C ALA A 350 -8.86 -3.80 -11.57
N GLY A 351 -9.68 -3.41 -10.59
CA GLY A 351 -11.12 -3.68 -10.62
C GLY A 351 -11.83 -2.93 -11.75
N GLN A 352 -11.73 -1.59 -11.71
CA GLN A 352 -12.29 -0.68 -12.71
C GLN A 352 -11.23 0.32 -13.19
N VAL A 353 -11.21 0.60 -14.50
CA VAL A 353 -10.27 1.55 -15.12
C VAL A 353 -11.03 2.50 -16.06
N GLY A 354 -10.89 3.82 -15.87
CA GLY A 354 -11.42 4.84 -16.78
C GLY A 354 -12.18 5.98 -16.09
N TYR A 355 -13.23 6.51 -16.73
CA TYR A 355 -14.06 7.58 -16.14
C TYR A 355 -14.93 7.08 -14.98
N GLU A 356 -15.33 8.02 -14.11
CA GLU A 356 -16.24 7.72 -13.00
C GLU A 356 -17.70 8.09 -13.34
N ASN A 357 -17.89 9.09 -14.21
CA ASN A 357 -19.20 9.66 -14.50
C ASN A 357 -19.47 9.67 -16.01
N TRP A 358 -20.71 9.41 -16.42
CA TRP A 358 -21.11 9.36 -17.84
C TRP A 358 -20.86 10.68 -18.60
N THR A 359 -20.88 11.82 -17.91
CA THR A 359 -20.56 13.14 -18.49
C THR A 359 -19.11 13.28 -18.94
N GLN A 360 -18.21 12.40 -18.49
CA GLN A 360 -16.80 12.38 -18.87
C GLN A 360 -16.53 11.57 -20.16
N GLN A 361 -17.54 10.91 -20.75
CA GLN A 361 -17.37 10.11 -21.97
C GLN A 361 -16.91 10.92 -23.20
N THR A 362 -17.16 12.23 -23.22
CA THR A 362 -16.81 13.12 -24.33
C THR A 362 -15.30 13.43 -24.40
N LEU A 363 -14.60 13.43 -23.27
CA LEU A 363 -13.16 13.58 -23.12
C LEU A 363 -12.70 12.68 -21.96
N PRO A 364 -12.66 11.36 -22.19
CA PRO A 364 -12.47 10.42 -21.11
C PRO A 364 -11.06 10.52 -20.52
N PRO A 365 -10.91 10.31 -19.20
CA PRO A 365 -9.59 10.14 -18.61
C PRO A 365 -8.91 8.92 -19.22
N MET A 366 -7.60 8.99 -19.35
CA MET A 366 -6.78 8.00 -20.04
C MET A 366 -5.81 7.33 -19.07
N PRO A 367 -6.29 6.59 -18.05
CA PRO A 367 -5.40 5.87 -17.14
C PRO A 367 -4.61 4.78 -17.87
N VAL A 368 -3.44 4.42 -17.35
CA VAL A 368 -2.54 3.43 -17.96
C VAL A 368 -2.25 2.27 -17.02
N ILE A 369 -2.42 1.04 -17.51
CA ILE A 369 -2.01 -0.21 -16.83
C ILE A 369 -0.94 -0.90 -17.68
N GLU A 370 0.31 -0.97 -17.20
CA GLU A 370 1.43 -1.47 -18.02
C GLU A 370 2.43 -2.32 -17.24
N ASN A 371 3.07 -3.27 -17.92
CA ASN A 371 4.10 -4.17 -17.35
C ASN A 371 3.59 -4.83 -16.08
N ALA A 372 2.47 -5.53 -16.17
CA ALA A 372 1.77 -6.06 -15.01
C ALA A 372 1.38 -7.53 -15.19
N TYR A 373 1.40 -8.29 -14.11
CA TYR A 373 0.87 -9.66 -14.15
C TYR A 373 0.12 -10.06 -12.88
N SER A 374 -0.85 -10.95 -13.04
CA SER A 374 -1.59 -11.53 -11.91
C SER A 374 -1.61 -13.04 -11.98
N ALA A 375 -1.16 -13.68 -10.90
CA ALA A 375 -1.22 -15.13 -10.70
C ALA A 375 -2.39 -15.56 -9.78
N THR A 376 -3.26 -14.63 -9.42
CA THR A 376 -4.34 -14.81 -8.44
C THR A 376 -5.22 -16.04 -8.70
N ASN A 377 -5.76 -16.62 -7.62
CA ASN A 377 -6.95 -17.47 -7.70
C ASN A 377 -8.19 -16.64 -7.39
N TYR A 378 -9.23 -16.79 -8.22
CA TYR A 378 -10.54 -16.21 -7.95
C TYR A 378 -11.41 -17.23 -7.22
N ALA A 379 -11.70 -16.99 -5.94
CA ALA A 379 -12.43 -17.95 -5.10
C ALA A 379 -13.94 -18.04 -5.42
N ASN A 380 -14.50 -17.18 -6.28
CA ASN A 380 -15.94 -17.13 -6.56
C ASN A 380 -16.23 -16.88 -8.05
N THR A 381 -17.28 -17.53 -8.57
CA THR A 381 -17.69 -17.52 -9.99
C THR A 381 -18.92 -16.65 -10.27
N GLY A 382 -19.55 -16.06 -9.26
CA GLY A 382 -20.81 -15.30 -9.37
C GLY A 382 -20.73 -13.85 -9.87
N TYR A 383 -19.69 -13.47 -10.64
CA TYR A 383 -19.42 -12.06 -10.97
C TYR A 383 -19.41 -11.76 -12.47
N VAL A 384 -20.08 -10.67 -12.85
CA VAL A 384 -20.44 -10.34 -14.25
C VAL A 384 -19.27 -9.76 -15.05
N ARG A 385 -18.32 -9.06 -14.40
CA ARG A 385 -17.19 -8.37 -15.05
C ARG A 385 -15.86 -8.75 -14.41
N ARG A 386 -15.44 -9.98 -14.67
CA ARG A 386 -14.21 -10.57 -14.12
C ARG A 386 -13.18 -10.75 -15.22
N GLY A 387 -12.05 -10.07 -15.11
CA GLY A 387 -10.90 -10.24 -15.99
C GLY A 387 -9.67 -10.65 -15.21
N ALA A 388 -8.75 -11.35 -15.86
CA ALA A 388 -7.53 -11.82 -15.22
C ALA A 388 -6.57 -10.68 -14.87
N VAL A 389 -6.67 -9.53 -15.55
CA VAL A 389 -5.89 -8.31 -15.27
C VAL A 389 -6.83 -7.16 -14.92
N ILE A 390 -7.78 -6.82 -15.80
CA ILE A 390 -8.72 -5.71 -15.60
C ILE A 390 -10.15 -6.24 -15.54
N GLY A 391 -10.92 -5.87 -14.51
CA GLY A 391 -12.33 -6.25 -14.41
C GLY A 391 -13.20 -5.56 -15.45
N TYR A 392 -13.26 -4.22 -15.38
CA TYR A 392 -14.00 -3.39 -16.32
C TYR A 392 -13.18 -2.20 -16.82
N LEU A 393 -13.04 -2.11 -18.14
CA LEU A 393 -12.32 -1.03 -18.81
C LEU A 393 -13.30 -0.07 -19.50
N LEU A 394 -13.38 1.15 -19.00
CA LEU A 394 -14.24 2.22 -19.51
C LEU A 394 -13.49 3.16 -20.47
N SER A 395 -12.22 3.42 -20.20
CA SER A 395 -11.33 4.24 -21.03
C SER A 395 -9.88 4.06 -20.58
N GLY A 396 -8.93 4.50 -21.42
CA GLY A 396 -7.50 4.47 -21.11
C GLY A 396 -6.74 3.39 -21.88
N SER A 397 -5.55 3.10 -21.39
CA SER A 397 -4.57 2.30 -22.11
C SER A 397 -4.06 1.14 -21.27
N TYR A 398 -3.77 0.01 -21.92
CA TYR A 398 -3.10 -1.10 -21.26
C TYR A 398 -2.15 -1.84 -22.19
N GLY A 399 -1.08 -2.44 -21.67
CA GLY A 399 -0.10 -3.16 -22.50
C GLY A 399 0.95 -3.89 -21.69
N THR A 400 1.52 -4.94 -22.27
CA THR A 400 2.44 -5.86 -21.57
C THR A 400 1.81 -6.35 -20.26
N VAL A 401 0.62 -6.94 -20.38
CA VAL A 401 -0.16 -7.42 -19.25
C VAL A 401 -0.51 -8.90 -19.38
N TYR A 402 -0.40 -9.62 -18.27
CA TYR A 402 -0.55 -11.07 -18.28
C TYR A 402 -1.42 -11.57 -17.12
N GLY A 403 -2.37 -12.44 -17.45
CA GLY A 403 -3.20 -13.14 -16.48
C GLY A 403 -2.93 -14.64 -16.50
N ARG A 404 -2.94 -15.29 -15.34
CA ARG A 404 -2.78 -16.75 -15.29
C ARG A 404 -4.01 -17.49 -15.81
N SER A 405 -3.79 -18.39 -16.77
CA SER A 405 -4.81 -19.33 -17.24
C SER A 405 -4.93 -20.50 -16.27
N VAL A 406 -6.16 -20.87 -15.94
CA VAL A 406 -6.45 -22.03 -15.08
C VAL A 406 -7.39 -22.96 -15.82
N THR A 407 -7.05 -24.24 -15.90
CA THR A 407 -7.88 -25.25 -16.57
C THR A 407 -9.30 -25.27 -15.98
N GLY A 408 -10.30 -25.15 -16.85
CA GLY A 408 -11.72 -25.12 -16.44
C GLY A 408 -12.22 -23.74 -15.96
N ASN A 409 -11.38 -22.70 -15.91
CA ASN A 409 -11.80 -21.33 -15.64
C ASN A 409 -11.47 -20.43 -16.84
N PHE A 410 -12.49 -20.09 -17.61
CA PHE A 410 -12.35 -19.23 -18.79
C PHE A 410 -12.43 -17.77 -18.36
N LEU A 411 -11.29 -17.08 -18.37
CA LEU A 411 -11.16 -15.64 -18.14
C LEU A 411 -10.50 -14.98 -19.35
N ASN A 412 -10.98 -13.79 -19.66
CA ASN A 412 -10.29 -12.87 -20.56
C ASN A 412 -9.31 -12.02 -19.74
N VAL A 413 -8.32 -11.43 -20.40
CA VAL A 413 -7.41 -10.45 -19.78
C VAL A 413 -8.19 -9.26 -19.23
N VAL A 414 -9.13 -8.75 -20.02
CA VAL A 414 -10.10 -7.72 -19.65
C VAL A 414 -11.49 -8.35 -19.59
N GLY A 415 -12.17 -8.24 -18.46
CA GLY A 415 -13.46 -8.90 -18.23
C GLY A 415 -14.60 -8.30 -19.04
N ALA A 416 -14.68 -6.97 -19.08
CA ALA A 416 -15.62 -6.22 -19.89
C ALA A 416 -15.02 -4.88 -20.34
N THR A 417 -15.55 -4.34 -21.43
CA THR A 417 -15.14 -3.04 -21.99
C THR A 417 -16.35 -2.18 -22.34
N ASN A 418 -16.24 -0.87 -22.16
CA ASN A 418 -17.13 0.10 -22.78
C ASN A 418 -16.26 1.00 -23.66
N SER A 419 -16.42 0.91 -24.98
CA SER A 419 -15.37 1.22 -25.99
C SER A 419 -15.08 2.72 -26.22
N SER A 420 -15.01 3.52 -25.17
CA SER A 420 -14.60 4.92 -25.22
C SER A 420 -13.08 5.02 -25.14
N ALA A 421 -12.41 5.31 -26.27
CA ALA A 421 -10.99 5.70 -26.33
C ALA A 421 -10.00 4.69 -25.70
N THR A 422 -10.21 3.38 -25.85
CA THR A 422 -9.25 2.37 -25.37
C THR A 422 -8.04 2.22 -26.31
N GLN A 423 -6.82 2.16 -25.75
CA GLN A 423 -5.60 1.87 -26.51
C GLN A 423 -4.85 0.66 -25.95
N ILE A 424 -4.37 -0.22 -26.84
CA ILE A 424 -3.55 -1.38 -26.47
C ILE A 424 -2.10 -1.03 -26.80
N LEU A 425 -1.27 -0.87 -25.77
CA LEU A 425 0.12 -0.41 -25.88
C LEU A 425 1.13 -1.55 -26.11
N GLY A 426 0.72 -2.79 -25.87
CA GLY A 426 1.60 -3.96 -25.93
C GLY A 426 0.83 -5.27 -25.80
N GLU A 427 1.54 -6.37 -25.56
CA GLU A 427 0.93 -7.71 -25.45
C GLU A 427 -0.05 -7.78 -24.27
N ALA A 428 -1.22 -8.38 -24.49
CA ALA A 428 -2.21 -8.63 -23.45
C ALA A 428 -2.68 -10.07 -23.58
N ARG A 429 -2.25 -10.96 -22.67
CA ARG A 429 -2.41 -12.40 -22.89
C ARG A 429 -2.66 -13.20 -21.61
N MET A 430 -3.45 -14.26 -21.76
CA MET A 430 -3.55 -15.34 -20.76
C MET A 430 -2.38 -16.31 -20.94
N LEU A 431 -1.66 -16.61 -19.85
CA LEU A 431 -0.49 -17.50 -19.86
C LEU A 431 -0.66 -18.63 -18.85
N THR A 432 -0.13 -19.80 -19.18
CA THR A 432 0.00 -20.91 -18.23
C THR A 432 0.93 -20.54 -17.08
N GLU A 433 0.82 -21.27 -15.97
CA GLU A 433 1.74 -21.09 -14.84
C GLU A 433 3.20 -21.27 -15.24
N GLU A 434 3.50 -22.27 -16.07
CA GLU A 434 4.85 -22.53 -16.59
C GLU A 434 5.37 -21.36 -17.45
N GLU A 435 4.54 -20.84 -18.37
CA GLU A 435 4.92 -19.66 -19.19
C GLU A 435 5.19 -18.43 -18.30
N MET A 436 4.38 -18.20 -17.26
CA MET A 436 4.55 -17.07 -16.35
C MET A 436 5.81 -17.19 -15.48
N LYS A 437 6.24 -18.41 -15.14
CA LYS A 437 7.46 -18.68 -14.36
C LYS A 437 8.72 -18.81 -15.25
N SER A 438 8.62 -18.50 -16.55
CA SER A 438 9.74 -18.62 -17.49
C SER A 438 10.60 -17.35 -17.56
N GLU A 439 11.86 -17.51 -17.97
CA GLU A 439 12.76 -16.37 -18.24
C GLU A 439 12.20 -15.43 -19.33
N VAL A 440 11.46 -15.98 -20.31
CA VAL A 440 10.79 -15.20 -21.37
C VAL A 440 9.83 -14.17 -20.78
N MET A 441 9.17 -14.50 -19.67
CA MET A 441 8.26 -13.58 -18.98
C MET A 441 8.99 -12.32 -18.50
N VAL A 442 10.20 -12.46 -17.96
CA VAL A 442 11.01 -11.32 -17.49
C VAL A 442 11.41 -10.42 -18.65
N TYR A 443 11.87 -11.00 -19.77
CA TYR A 443 12.18 -10.21 -20.96
C TYR A 443 10.99 -9.41 -21.50
N LYS A 444 9.78 -9.99 -21.42
CA LYS A 444 8.55 -9.32 -21.82
C LYS A 444 8.16 -8.19 -20.88
N LEU A 445 8.22 -8.43 -19.57
CA LEU A 445 7.87 -7.44 -18.55
C LEU A 445 8.89 -6.28 -18.46
N GLY A 446 10.14 -6.53 -18.87
CA GLY A 446 11.19 -5.53 -18.95
C GLY A 446 12.03 -5.42 -17.67
N SER A 447 12.90 -4.41 -17.63
CA SER A 447 13.98 -4.27 -16.64
C SER A 447 13.55 -4.01 -15.21
N ALA A 448 12.27 -3.76 -14.96
CA ALA A 448 11.73 -3.64 -13.61
C ALA A 448 11.59 -5.00 -12.91
N PHE A 449 11.63 -6.10 -13.68
CA PHE A 449 11.45 -7.45 -13.19
C PHE A 449 12.73 -8.27 -13.29
N THR A 450 12.86 -9.24 -12.40
CA THR A 450 13.91 -10.25 -12.37
C THR A 450 13.29 -11.61 -12.04
N MET A 451 14.04 -12.69 -12.26
CA MET A 451 13.60 -14.03 -11.85
C MET A 451 13.61 -14.16 -10.33
N ALA A 452 12.63 -14.88 -9.80
CA ALA A 452 12.74 -15.43 -8.45
C ALA A 452 13.84 -16.51 -8.43
N THR A 453 14.64 -16.49 -7.39
CA THR A 453 15.68 -17.49 -7.11
C THR A 453 15.14 -18.60 -6.21
N SER A 454 15.90 -19.68 -6.00
CA SER A 454 15.53 -20.74 -5.05
C SER A 454 15.39 -20.27 -3.60
N TYR A 455 15.88 -19.07 -3.28
CA TYR A 455 15.76 -18.46 -1.95
C TYR A 455 14.49 -17.60 -1.83
N ASP A 456 13.84 -17.28 -2.94
CA ASP A 456 12.62 -16.48 -2.99
C ASP A 456 11.41 -17.38 -2.82
N THR A 457 11.06 -17.67 -1.57
CA THR A 457 9.89 -18.51 -1.25
C THR A 457 8.56 -17.80 -1.46
N GLU A 458 8.55 -16.46 -1.42
CA GLU A 458 7.33 -15.66 -1.46
C GLU A 458 6.71 -15.54 -2.86
N ASN A 459 7.55 -15.50 -3.90
CA ASN A 459 7.09 -15.35 -5.29
C ASN A 459 6.79 -16.68 -5.97
N ASP A 460 7.04 -17.83 -5.33
CA ASP A 460 6.77 -19.17 -5.87
C ASP A 460 7.29 -19.37 -7.31
N GLY A 461 8.48 -18.83 -7.62
CA GLY A 461 9.08 -18.92 -8.95
C GLY A 461 8.50 -17.98 -10.01
N TYR A 462 7.44 -17.21 -9.70
CA TYR A 462 7.03 -16.10 -10.56
C TYR A 462 8.10 -14.99 -10.55
N PRO A 463 8.20 -14.17 -11.61
CA PRO A 463 9.06 -13.00 -11.61
C PRO A 463 8.85 -12.13 -10.37
N LYS A 464 9.87 -11.40 -9.94
CA LYS A 464 9.78 -10.43 -8.85
C LYS A 464 10.31 -9.09 -9.31
N LEU A 465 10.05 -8.04 -8.54
CA LEU A 465 10.57 -6.72 -8.84
C LEU A 465 12.05 -6.64 -8.45
N VAL A 466 12.84 -5.93 -9.24
CA VAL A 466 14.31 -5.85 -9.04
C VAL A 466 14.64 -5.33 -7.64
N TRP A 467 13.92 -4.32 -7.15
CA TRP A 467 14.20 -3.71 -5.84
C TRP A 467 14.13 -4.71 -4.68
N GLN A 468 13.31 -5.76 -4.80
CA GLN A 468 13.17 -6.81 -3.78
C GLN A 468 14.42 -7.69 -3.65
N GLY A 469 15.34 -7.62 -4.60
CA GLY A 469 16.61 -8.36 -4.56
C GLY A 469 17.83 -7.51 -4.26
N LEU A 470 17.68 -6.20 -4.05
CA LEU A 470 18.81 -5.30 -3.84
C LEU A 470 19.22 -5.24 -2.36
N SER A 471 20.52 -5.06 -2.10
CA SER A 471 21.01 -4.83 -0.73
C SER A 471 20.52 -3.48 -0.20
N SER A 472 20.32 -3.37 1.13
CA SER A 472 19.90 -2.13 1.80
C SER A 472 20.74 -0.91 1.41
N GLY A 473 22.08 -1.04 1.38
CA GLY A 473 22.95 0.08 1.02
C GLY A 473 22.77 0.59 -0.42
N LEU A 474 22.46 -0.31 -1.36
CA LEU A 474 22.17 0.06 -2.75
C LEU A 474 20.76 0.64 -2.88
N LEU A 475 19.78 0.10 -2.16
CA LEU A 475 18.43 0.66 -2.08
C LEU A 475 18.47 2.10 -1.58
N THR A 476 19.18 2.37 -0.49
CA THR A 476 19.33 3.74 0.04
C THR A 476 19.91 4.71 -0.99
N GLN A 477 20.91 4.29 -1.80
CA GLN A 477 21.47 5.15 -2.85
C GLN A 477 20.48 5.42 -3.99
N ILE A 478 19.74 4.38 -4.42
CA ILE A 478 18.69 4.51 -5.43
C ILE A 478 17.58 5.43 -4.92
N ASP A 479 17.22 5.30 -3.65
CA ASP A 479 16.19 6.11 -3.01
C ASP A 479 16.61 7.56 -2.94
N GLN A 480 17.83 7.85 -2.49
CA GLN A 480 18.37 9.20 -2.51
C GLN A 480 18.36 9.80 -3.91
N ALA A 481 18.77 9.03 -4.92
CA ALA A 481 18.71 9.48 -6.31
C ALA A 481 17.26 9.72 -6.78
N GLN A 482 16.31 8.87 -6.41
CA GLN A 482 14.89 9.01 -6.75
C GLN A 482 14.25 10.21 -6.04
N LEU A 483 14.61 10.46 -4.79
CA LEU A 483 14.17 11.61 -4.01
C LEU A 483 14.73 12.91 -4.58
N GLU A 484 16.02 12.93 -4.91
CA GLU A 484 16.66 14.05 -5.60
C GLU A 484 15.96 14.31 -6.93
N LEU A 485 15.72 13.27 -7.73
CA LEU A 485 14.99 13.35 -8.99
C LEU A 485 13.58 13.91 -8.80
N ASN A 486 12.84 13.44 -7.80
CA ASN A 486 11.50 13.93 -7.49
C ASN A 486 11.51 15.39 -7.04
N ALA A 487 12.53 15.81 -6.28
CA ALA A 487 12.72 17.21 -5.89
C ALA A 487 13.07 18.10 -7.09
N TRP A 488 13.83 17.58 -8.06
CA TRP A 488 14.02 18.22 -9.36
C TRP A 488 12.71 18.38 -10.11
N LEU A 489 11.82 17.38 -10.00
CA LEU A 489 10.48 17.40 -10.58
C LEU A 489 9.45 18.25 -9.78
N SER A 490 9.91 19.18 -8.94
CA SER A 490 9.04 20.09 -8.18
C SER A 490 8.54 21.30 -8.99
N GLU A 491 7.39 21.83 -8.55
CA GLU A 491 6.80 23.03 -9.15
C GLU A 491 7.70 24.27 -9.05
N VAL A 492 8.51 24.36 -8.00
CA VAL A 492 9.51 25.42 -7.80
C VAL A 492 10.57 25.38 -8.90
N ASN A 493 11.15 24.21 -9.15
CA ASN A 493 12.14 24.02 -10.22
C ASN A 493 11.48 24.18 -11.60
N ARG A 494 10.22 23.77 -11.75
CA ARG A 494 9.46 24.00 -12.99
C ARG A 494 9.27 25.47 -13.32
N LYS A 495 8.92 26.30 -12.32
CA LYS A 495 8.84 27.76 -12.47
C LYS A 495 10.22 28.37 -12.77
N LYS A 496 11.27 27.88 -12.12
CA LYS A 496 12.65 28.34 -12.30
C LYS A 496 13.19 28.07 -13.71
N TYR A 497 12.93 26.89 -14.28
CA TYR A 497 13.50 26.46 -15.56
C TYR A 497 12.52 26.60 -16.76
N GLY A 498 11.26 26.93 -16.52
CA GLY A 498 10.28 27.30 -17.55
C GLY A 498 10.19 26.28 -18.69
N LYS A 499 10.40 26.74 -19.93
CA LYS A 499 10.32 25.89 -21.15
C LYS A 499 11.37 24.78 -21.22
N ASN A 500 12.48 24.89 -20.49
CA ASN A 500 13.52 23.86 -20.46
C ASN A 500 13.16 22.70 -19.53
N TYR A 501 12.18 22.89 -18.65
CA TYR A 501 11.79 21.87 -17.69
C TYR A 501 11.17 20.65 -18.35
N SER A 502 10.42 20.80 -19.43
CA SER A 502 9.84 19.67 -20.17
C SER A 502 10.91 18.76 -20.79
N GLN A 503 12.12 19.29 -21.08
CA GLN A 503 13.26 18.47 -21.50
C GLN A 503 13.87 17.71 -20.32
N ILE A 504 14.00 18.37 -19.16
CA ILE A 504 14.46 17.74 -17.91
C ILE A 504 13.49 16.62 -17.51
N GLU A 505 12.19 16.91 -17.48
CA GLU A 505 11.13 15.93 -17.18
C GLU A 505 11.15 14.74 -18.14
N ALA A 506 11.37 14.97 -19.45
CA ALA A 506 11.52 13.90 -20.43
C ALA A 506 12.80 13.06 -20.26
N TRP A 507 13.87 13.63 -19.70
CA TRP A 507 15.09 12.89 -19.34
C TRP A 507 14.93 12.11 -18.02
N CYS A 508 14.21 12.67 -17.05
CA CYS A 508 13.95 12.08 -15.74
C CYS A 508 12.86 11.00 -15.77
N ARG A 509 11.86 11.16 -16.64
CA ARG A 509 10.78 10.21 -16.91
C ARG A 509 10.74 9.96 -18.42
N PRO A 510 11.54 9.02 -18.95
CA PRO A 510 11.54 8.74 -20.38
C PRO A 510 10.17 8.16 -20.78
N THR A 511 9.26 9.03 -21.22
CA THR A 511 8.10 8.60 -21.99
C THR A 511 8.62 8.08 -23.32
N ARG A 512 8.26 6.85 -23.68
CA ARG A 512 8.58 6.34 -25.02
C ARG A 512 7.92 7.28 -26.03
N LYS A 513 8.74 7.88 -26.90
CA LYS A 513 8.26 8.37 -28.19
C LYS A 513 7.51 7.22 -28.85
N SER A 514 6.26 7.46 -29.21
CA SER A 514 5.50 6.58 -30.10
C SER A 514 6.32 6.39 -31.36
N TRP A 515 6.89 5.20 -31.53
CA TRP A 515 7.29 4.76 -32.85
C TRP A 515 5.99 4.41 -33.57
N GLY A 516 5.67 5.15 -34.61
CA GLY A 516 4.59 4.79 -35.51
C GLY A 516 4.98 5.13 -36.94
N PRO A 517 4.23 4.59 -37.90
CA PRO A 517 3.97 3.16 -38.11
C PRO A 517 5.19 2.39 -38.62
#